data_AF-A0A7K8UL88-F1
#
_entry.id   AF-A0A7K8UL88-F1
#
_cell.length_a   1.000
_cell.length_b   1.000
_cell.length_c   1.000
_cell.angle_alpha   90.00
_cell.angle_beta   90.00
_cell.angle_gamma   90.00
#
_symmetry.space_group_name_H-M   'P 1'
#
loop_
_entity.id
_entity.type
_entity.pdbx_description
1 polymer ?
#
loop_
_entity_poly.entity_id
_entity_poly.type
_entity_poly.pdbx_seq_one_letter_code
_entity_poly.pdbx_strand_id
1 'polypeptide(L)' 'RDFIEQHYVTLKKANPDFPILIRECSGVQPTLWARYEFGKEKSVPLNNLTADEVAKALENIVKSKV' A
#
# COMPACT_ATOMS: atom_id res chain seq x y z
N ARG A 1 -2.46 -9.71 5.76
CA ARG A 1 -3.68 -9.96 4.95
C ARG A 1 -4.84 -9.13 5.50
N ASP A 2 -4.98 -9.09 6.81
CA ASP A 2 -5.99 -8.37 7.59
C ASP A 2 -6.26 -6.93 7.13
N PHE A 3 -5.21 -6.17 6.77
CA PHE A 3 -5.36 -4.82 6.21
C PHE A 3 -6.27 -4.77 4.97
N ILE A 4 -6.12 -5.74 4.06
CA ILE A 4 -6.91 -5.81 2.83
C ILE A 4 -8.37 -6.13 3.17
N GLU A 5 -8.60 -7.10 4.05
CA GLU A 5 -9.95 -7.53 4.42
C GLU A 5 -10.74 -6.42 5.12
N GLN A 6 -10.08 -5.64 5.99
CA GLN A 6 -10.75 -4.64 6.82
C GLN A 6 -10.79 -3.24 6.18
N HIS A 7 -9.73 -2.82 5.49
CA HIS A 7 -9.55 -1.41 5.10
C HIS A 7 -9.58 -1.16 3.59
N TYR A 8 -9.28 -2.15 2.74
CA TYR A 8 -9.14 -1.94 1.29
C TYR A 8 -10.43 -1.44 0.62
N VAL A 9 -11.58 -2.00 0.98
CA VAL A 9 -12.87 -1.65 0.35
C VAL A 9 -13.18 -0.17 0.58
N THR A 10 -12.99 0.32 1.81
CA THR A 10 -13.22 1.72 2.17
C THR A 10 -12.22 2.64 1.46
N LEU A 11 -10.94 2.25 1.42
CA LEU A 11 -9.90 2.99 0.71
C LEU A 11 -10.20 3.11 -0.79
N LYS A 12 -10.61 2.01 -1.45
CA LYS A 12 -10.92 2.02 -2.87
C LYS A 12 -12.17 2.84 -3.21
N LYS A 13 -13.17 2.85 -2.31
CA LYS A 13 -14.35 3.71 -2.42
C LYS A 13 -14.00 5.19 -2.29
N ALA A 14 -13.06 5.53 -1.39
CA ALA A 14 -12.58 6.91 -1.24
C ALA A 14 -11.73 7.38 -2.44
N ASN A 15 -11.07 6.45 -3.15
CA ASN A 15 -10.22 6.74 -4.30
C ASN A 15 -10.59 5.87 -5.53
N PRO A 16 -11.73 6.16 -6.19
CA PRO A 16 -12.22 5.34 -7.30
C PRO A 16 -11.29 5.35 -8.51
N ASP A 17 -10.73 6.52 -8.86
CA ASP A 17 -9.86 6.69 -10.02
C ASP A 17 -8.40 6.29 -9.77
N PHE A 18 -8.02 6.12 -8.49
CA PHE A 18 -6.66 5.75 -8.14
C PHE A 18 -6.43 4.24 -8.30
N PRO A 19 -5.45 3.80 -9.10
CA PRO A 19 -5.18 2.38 -9.29
C PRO A 19 -4.45 1.81 -8.07
N ILE A 20 -5.18 1.02 -7.27
CA ILE A 20 -4.62 0.24 -6.16
C ILE A 20 -4.53 -1.20 -6.63
N LEU A 21 -3.31 -1.69 -6.87
CA LEU A 21 -3.06 -3.03 -7.42
C LEU A 21 -2.66 -3.98 -6.30
N ILE A 22 -3.55 -4.91 -5.96
CA ILE A 22 -3.24 -6.02 -5.05
C ILE A 22 -2.72 -7.20 -5.88
N ARG A 23 -1.57 -7.74 -5.48
CA ARG A 23 -0.92 -8.89 -6.10
C ARG A 23 -0.51 -9.86 -5.00
N GLU A 24 -1.25 -10.95 -4.89
CA GLU A 24 -0.93 -12.02 -3.96
C GLU A 24 0.07 -12.98 -4.61
N CYS A 25 1.10 -13.37 -3.87
CA CYS A 25 2.09 -14.35 -4.31
C CYS A 25 2.53 -15.19 -3.11
N SER A 26 2.93 -16.44 -3.37
CA SER A 26 3.42 -17.36 -2.34
C SER A 26 4.93 -17.23 -2.17
N GLY A 27 5.42 -17.28 -0.92
CA GLY A 27 6.85 -17.23 -0.62
C GLY A 27 7.51 -15.85 -0.80
N VAL A 28 6.74 -14.79 -1.04
CA VAL A 28 7.25 -13.42 -1.14
C VAL A 28 7.07 -12.65 0.17
N GLN A 29 7.98 -11.71 0.41
CA GLN A 29 7.82 -10.76 1.51
C GLN A 29 6.79 -9.69 1.13
N PRO A 30 5.84 -9.36 2.03
CA PRO A 30 4.86 -8.31 1.77
C PRO A 30 5.58 -6.98 1.54
N THR A 31 5.33 -6.35 0.40
CA THR A 31 6.02 -5.13 -0.02
C THR A 31 5.02 -4.16 -0.61
N LEU A 32 5.08 -2.90 -0.18
CA LEU A 32 4.30 -1.80 -0.72
C LEU A 32 5.10 -1.08 -1.79
N TRP A 33 4.52 -0.93 -2.97
CA TRP A 33 5.09 -0.20 -4.08
C TRP A 33 4.26 1.05 -4.35
N ALA A 34 4.92 2.20 -4.42
CA ALA A 34 4.29 3.46 -4.78
C ALA A 34 5.04 4.11 -5.93
N ARG A 35 4.29 4.47 -6.97
CA ARG A 35 4.80 5.17 -8.15
C ARG A 35 4.31 6.61 -8.14
N TYR A 36 5.25 7.53 -8.21
CA TYR A 36 5.04 8.97 -8.26
C TYR A 36 5.16 9.48 -9.70
N GLU A 37 5.05 10.80 -9.86
CA GLU A 37 5.26 11.46 -11.13
C GLU A 37 6.68 11.20 -11.68
N PHE A 38 6.84 11.38 -12.99
CA PHE A 38 8.11 11.15 -13.70
C PHE A 38 8.66 9.72 -13.55
N GLY A 39 7.80 8.75 -13.23
CA GLY A 39 8.20 7.34 -13.13
C GLY A 39 9.06 7.00 -11.91
N LYS A 40 9.12 7.87 -10.89
CA LYS A 40 9.83 7.57 -9.65
C LYS A 40 9.05 6.51 -8.87
N GLU A 41 9.72 5.45 -8.43
CA GLU A 41 9.11 4.39 -7.65
C GLU A 41 9.80 4.25 -6.29
N LYS A 42 9.01 3.93 -5.26
CA LYS A 42 9.50 3.64 -3.91
C LYS A 42 8.90 2.31 -3.44
N SER A 43 9.76 1.44 -2.93
CA SER A 43 9.37 0.20 -2.28
C SER A 43 9.57 0.31 -0.77
N VAL A 44 8.62 -0.23 -0.02
CA VAL A 44 8.69 -0.31 1.44
C VAL A 44 8.32 -1.73 1.87
N PRO A 45 9.22 -2.45 2.57
CA PRO A 45 8.89 -3.77 3.10
C PRO A 45 7.86 -3.62 4.22
N LEU A 46 6.82 -4.46 4.19
CA LEU A 46 5.75 -4.51 5.19
C LEU A 46 5.86 -5.77 6.07
N ASN A 47 7.06 -6.33 6.20
CA ASN A 47 7.26 -7.57 6.93
C ASN A 47 7.05 -7.36 8.44
N ASN A 48 6.35 -8.31 9.08
CA ASN A 48 6.01 -8.28 10.51
C ASN A 48 5.24 -7.03 10.99
N LEU A 49 4.59 -6.30 10.08
CA LEU A 49 3.74 -5.16 10.45
C LEU A 49 2.29 -5.59 10.70
N THR A 50 1.67 -4.96 11.70
CA THR A 50 0.23 -5.05 11.96
C THR A 50 -0.57 -4.26 10.91
N ALA A 51 -1.89 -4.49 10.84
CA ALA A 51 -2.76 -3.77 9.90
C ALA A 51 -2.70 -2.24 10.10
N ASP A 52 -2.63 -1.77 11.35
CA ASP A 52 -2.51 -0.35 11.68
C ASP A 52 -1.17 0.24 11.26
N GLU A 53 -0.08 -0.51 11.42
CA GLU A 53 1.25 -0.08 10.97
C GLU A 53 1.35 -0.03 9.45
N VAL A 54 0.69 -0.97 8.75
CA VAL A 54 0.56 -0.93 7.28
C VAL A 54 -0.22 0.31 6.85
N ALA A 55 -1.30 0.67 7.55
CA ALA A 55 -2.07 1.89 7.28
C ALA A 55 -1.19 3.14 7.46
N LYS A 56 -0.43 3.22 8.54
CA LYS A 56 0.53 4.32 8.78
C LYS A 56 1.62 4.40 7.71
N ALA A 57 2.17 3.25 7.31
CA ALA A 57 3.17 3.19 6.24
C ALA A 57 2.61 3.71 4.91
N LEU A 58 1.37 3.33 4.58
CA LEU A 58 0.66 3.83 3.41
C LEU A 58 0.45 5.35 3.48
N GLU A 59 -0.04 5.87 4.61
CA GLU A 59 -0.20 7.32 4.81
C GLU A 59 1.12 8.08 4.64
N ASN A 60 2.20 7.57 5.21
CA ASN A 60 3.52 8.18 5.11
C ASN A 60 4.01 8.27 3.67
N ILE A 61 3.78 7.21 2.88
CA ILE A 61 4.13 7.18 1.46
C ILE A 61 3.29 8.19 0.67
N VAL A 62 1.99 8.26 0.93
CA VAL A 62 1.09 9.22 0.26
C VAL A 62 1.45 10.67 0.61
N LYS A 63 1.84 10.93 1.87
CA LYS A 63 2.24 12.27 2.34
C LYS A 63 3.66 12.65 1.90
N SER A 64 4.54 11.67 1.69
CA SER A 64 5.88 11.89 1.11
C SER A 64 5.76 12.29 -0.36
N LYS A 65 5.58 13.58 -0.62
CA LYS A 65 5.79 14.15 -1.96
C LYS A 65 7.29 14.10 -2.28
N VAL A 66 7.67 13.29 -3.29
CA VAL A 66 9.02 13.14 -3.85
C VAL A 66 9.01 13.54 -5.32
#